data_AF-A0AA38HXE7-F1
#
_entry.id   AF-A0AA38HXE7-F1
#
_cell.length_a   1.000
_cell.length_b   1.000
_cell.length_c   1.000
_cell.angle_alpha   90.00
_cell.angle_beta   90.00
_cell.angle_gamma   90.00
#
_symmetry.space_group_name_H-M   'P 1'
#
loop_
_entity.id
_entity.type
_entity.pdbx_description
1 polymer ?
#
loop_
_entity_poly.entity_id
_entity_poly.type
_entity_poly.pdbx_seq_one_letter_code
_entity_poly.pdbx_strand_id
1 'polypeptide(L)'
;MLRYRDISDIDIGKQQYHHNDDKTLTCPLSLLSKSSVNLTRTLAMSANKKNEEGLEHIRNAEKHLKTSLLKWRPDYDSAADEYNKAATCFRNAKNFAQCKECLLKSVDCYKQNRALFSAAKALDQAVLICKELGDLQDVASLAERAANMYQNHGSSDTAAASLDKAAKILEAQHPEQALKLFQHASEVAMIQDSSRQAAEYISKVARLHVKLQQYDLAADAIRRELGLHQQNESFQATGRLAVALVLVQLARGDVVAAEKAFKEWGNYCEAPEVQTLEMLLQAYDEEDPESAKRALNNPFIKHMDVEYAILARDMPLPEGISVPPKATVRENAAPSYVSPNSQTTATVQDRPEEKGESQKSEPKEGSDDEFEGGLC
;
A
#
# COMPACT_ATOMS: atom_id res chain seq x y z
N MET A 1 7.89 23.05 -28.61
CA MET A 1 8.92 22.74 -29.62
C MET A 1 10.11 22.16 -28.88
N LEU A 2 10.11 20.84 -28.69
CA LEU A 2 11.12 20.10 -27.91
C LEU A 2 12.37 19.90 -28.77
N ARG A 3 13.55 20.21 -28.25
CA ARG A 3 14.83 19.75 -28.80
C ARG A 3 15.58 18.94 -27.73
N TYR A 4 15.95 17.75 -28.18
CA TYR A 4 16.81 16.74 -27.58
C TYR A 4 18.05 17.30 -26.89
N ARG A 5 18.37 16.75 -25.71
CA ARG A 5 19.74 16.68 -25.18
C ARG A 5 20.02 15.25 -24.71
N ASP A 6 21.11 14.73 -25.25
CA ASP A 6 21.72 13.44 -24.95
C ASP A 6 22.13 13.32 -23.49
N ILE A 7 21.89 12.16 -22.90
CA ILE A 7 22.45 11.72 -21.62
C ILE A 7 23.34 10.52 -21.94
N SER A 8 24.63 10.79 -22.08
CA SER A 8 25.70 9.83 -21.87
C SER A 8 26.18 10.02 -20.43
N ASP A 9 25.96 9.03 -19.56
CA ASP A 9 26.84 8.65 -18.45
C ASP A 9 26.11 7.61 -17.57
N ILE A 10 26.39 6.33 -17.80
CA ILE A 10 26.24 5.29 -16.78
C ILE A 10 27.54 4.48 -16.75
N ASP A 11 28.23 4.69 -15.64
CA ASP A 11 29.43 4.05 -15.14
C ASP A 11 29.16 2.56 -14.87
N ILE A 12 29.91 1.66 -15.50
CA ILE A 12 29.87 0.22 -15.22
C ILE A 12 31.17 -0.17 -14.54
N GLY A 13 31.02 -0.56 -13.27
CA GLY A 13 32.08 -0.96 -12.37
C GLY A 13 32.96 -2.08 -12.90
N LYS A 14 34.27 -1.92 -12.66
CA LYS A 14 35.31 -2.92 -12.87
C LYS A 14 35.17 -4.04 -11.83
N GLN A 15 35.01 -5.28 -12.29
CA GLN A 15 35.42 -6.47 -11.52
C GLN A 15 36.60 -7.12 -12.24
N GLN A 16 37.73 -7.19 -11.53
CA GLN A 16 38.93 -7.92 -11.92
C GLN A 16 38.68 -9.43 -11.82
N TYR A 17 38.93 -10.16 -12.90
CA TYR A 17 39.11 -11.61 -12.87
C TYR A 17 40.55 -11.97 -13.19
N HIS A 18 41.09 -12.87 -12.36
CA HIS A 18 42.45 -13.40 -12.41
C HIS A 18 42.78 -14.10 -13.74
N HIS A 19 44.04 -13.93 -14.13
CA HIS A 19 44.75 -14.65 -15.19
C HIS A 19 44.66 -16.17 -15.00
N ASN A 20 44.23 -16.90 -16.03
CA ASN A 20 44.70 -18.25 -16.32
C ASN A 20 44.65 -18.46 -17.84
N ASP A 21 45.75 -18.99 -18.35
CA ASP A 21 46.00 -19.28 -19.75
C ASP A 21 44.94 -20.23 -20.34
N ASP A 22 44.50 -19.93 -21.57
CA ASP A 22 44.63 -20.80 -22.75
C ASP A 22 43.45 -20.60 -23.74
N LYS A 23 43.81 -20.47 -25.02
CA LYS A 23 42.96 -20.43 -26.23
C LYS A 23 42.21 -19.12 -26.54
N THR A 24 42.76 -18.45 -27.54
CA THR A 24 42.14 -17.43 -28.39
C THR A 24 40.80 -17.88 -28.97
N LEU A 25 39.69 -17.38 -28.41
CA LEU A 25 38.36 -17.38 -29.03
C LEU A 25 37.95 -15.92 -29.30
N THR A 26 38.52 -15.34 -30.35
CA THR A 26 38.00 -14.11 -30.94
C THR A 26 36.69 -14.44 -31.65
N CYS A 27 35.57 -14.35 -30.93
CA CYS A 27 34.25 -14.38 -31.57
C CYS A 27 34.09 -13.07 -32.35
N PRO A 28 33.96 -13.08 -33.69
CA PRO A 28 33.84 -11.86 -34.47
C PRO A 28 32.54 -11.13 -34.09
N LEU A 29 32.65 -9.87 -33.65
CA LEU A 29 31.51 -8.96 -33.44
C LEU A 29 30.55 -8.92 -34.65
N SER A 30 31.06 -9.21 -35.85
CA SER A 30 30.28 -9.33 -37.09
C SER A 30 29.39 -10.57 -37.20
N LEU A 31 29.73 -11.68 -36.54
CA LEU A 31 28.90 -12.89 -36.49
C LEU A 31 27.77 -12.77 -35.47
N LEU A 32 28.03 -12.11 -34.33
CA LEU A 32 26.99 -11.76 -33.35
C LEU A 32 25.96 -10.78 -33.95
N SER A 33 26.43 -9.78 -34.70
CA SER A 33 25.55 -8.84 -35.42
C SER A 33 24.70 -9.53 -36.50
N LYS A 34 25.29 -10.38 -37.35
CA LYS A 34 24.55 -11.11 -38.40
C LYS A 34 23.55 -12.13 -37.82
N SER A 35 23.91 -12.81 -36.73
CA SER A 35 23.01 -13.72 -36.02
C SER A 35 21.81 -12.98 -35.42
N SER A 36 22.06 -11.81 -34.81
CA SER A 36 21.00 -10.95 -34.25
C SER A 36 20.08 -10.38 -35.34
N VAL A 37 20.62 -9.96 -36.49
CA VAL A 37 19.83 -9.47 -37.64
C VAL A 37 18.98 -10.60 -38.26
N ASN A 38 19.52 -11.80 -38.41
CA ASN A 38 18.77 -12.96 -38.93
C ASN A 38 17.66 -13.41 -37.98
N LEU A 39 17.92 -13.37 -36.67
CA LEU A 39 16.90 -13.66 -35.65
C LEU A 39 15.77 -12.64 -35.69
N THR A 40 16.11 -11.35 -35.76
CA THR A 40 15.12 -10.25 -35.84
C THR A 40 14.26 -10.34 -37.10
N ARG A 41 14.87 -10.68 -38.25
CA ARG A 41 14.17 -10.89 -39.51
C ARG A 41 13.22 -12.09 -39.47
N THR A 42 13.65 -13.18 -38.84
CA THR A 42 12.83 -14.40 -38.69
C THR A 42 11.63 -14.14 -37.78
N LEU A 43 11.84 -13.40 -36.69
CA LEU A 43 10.76 -12.97 -35.78
C LEU A 43 9.76 -12.03 -36.49
N ALA A 44 10.24 -11.10 -37.30
CA ALA A 44 9.38 -10.20 -38.07
C ALA A 44 8.53 -10.96 -39.11
N MET A 45 9.09 -11.95 -39.80
CA MET A 45 8.33 -12.78 -40.74
C MET A 45 7.27 -13.63 -40.04
N SER A 46 7.60 -14.21 -38.88
CA SER A 46 6.65 -14.96 -38.06
C SER A 46 5.49 -14.08 -37.55
N ALA A 47 5.81 -12.86 -37.10
CA ALA A 47 4.81 -11.88 -36.65
C ALA A 47 3.88 -11.45 -37.80
N ASN A 48 4.42 -11.21 -39.00
CA ASN A 48 3.61 -10.87 -40.17
C ASN A 48 2.65 -12.00 -40.56
N LYS A 49 3.12 -13.25 -40.57
CA LYS A 49 2.27 -14.42 -40.81
C LYS A 49 1.13 -14.49 -39.79
N LYS A 50 1.42 -14.25 -38.50
CA LYS A 50 0.38 -14.21 -37.45
C LYS A 50 -0.59 -13.05 -37.61
N ASN A 51 -0.14 -11.89 -38.07
CA ASN A 51 -1.05 -10.78 -38.39
C ASN A 51 -1.99 -11.14 -39.55
N GLU A 52 -1.48 -11.79 -40.60
CA GLU A 52 -2.30 -12.25 -41.74
C GLU A 52 -3.34 -13.30 -41.33
N GLU A 53 -2.94 -14.30 -40.53
CA GLU A 53 -3.85 -15.28 -39.93
C GLU A 53 -4.94 -14.59 -39.08
N GLY A 54 -4.57 -13.58 -38.29
CA GLY A 54 -5.52 -12.79 -37.49
C GLY A 54 -6.54 -12.04 -38.35
N LEU A 55 -6.11 -11.43 -39.46
CA LEU A 55 -7.00 -10.75 -40.41
C LEU A 55 -7.95 -11.72 -41.13
N GLU A 56 -7.50 -12.95 -41.42
CA GLU A 56 -8.37 -13.98 -41.98
C GLU A 56 -9.49 -14.37 -41.00
N HIS A 57 -9.16 -14.58 -39.73
CA HIS A 57 -10.14 -14.84 -38.69
C HIS A 57 -11.15 -13.70 -38.53
N ILE A 58 -10.71 -12.43 -38.61
CA ILE A 58 -11.65 -11.27 -38.63
C ILE A 58 -12.63 -11.40 -39.80
N ARG A 59 -12.15 -11.68 -41.02
CA ARG A 59 -13.03 -11.82 -42.19
C ARG A 59 -14.01 -12.97 -42.01
N ASN A 60 -13.60 -14.07 -41.39
CA ASN A 60 -14.48 -15.20 -41.12
C ASN A 60 -15.53 -14.84 -40.06
N ALA A 61 -15.15 -14.15 -38.99
CA ALA A 61 -16.09 -13.62 -37.99
C ALA A 61 -17.15 -12.72 -38.65
N GLU A 62 -16.73 -11.80 -39.51
CA GLU A 62 -17.65 -10.91 -40.24
C GLU A 62 -18.59 -11.67 -41.20
N LYS A 63 -18.15 -12.79 -41.78
CA LYS A 63 -19.04 -13.67 -42.57
C LYS A 63 -20.10 -14.32 -41.69
N HIS A 64 -19.75 -14.77 -40.47
CA HIS A 64 -20.71 -15.34 -39.52
C HIS A 64 -21.76 -14.32 -39.06
N LEU A 65 -21.38 -13.03 -38.99
CA LEU A 65 -22.29 -11.95 -38.65
C LEU A 65 -23.25 -11.56 -39.78
N LYS A 66 -22.94 -11.86 -41.04
CA LYS A 66 -23.83 -11.56 -42.17
C LYS A 66 -25.08 -12.45 -42.14
N THR A 67 -26.22 -11.82 -42.31
CA THR A 67 -27.51 -12.48 -42.56
C THR A 67 -27.71 -12.71 -44.05
N SER A 68 -28.45 -13.76 -44.41
CA SER A 68 -28.79 -14.11 -45.80
C SER A 68 -30.28 -14.45 -45.89
N LEU A 69 -30.83 -14.59 -47.09
CA LEU A 69 -32.23 -14.96 -47.34
C LEU A 69 -32.66 -16.25 -46.60
N LEU A 70 -31.71 -17.12 -46.23
CA LEU A 70 -31.94 -18.33 -45.45
C LEU A 70 -31.58 -18.18 -43.94
N LYS A 71 -30.81 -17.14 -43.57
CA LYS A 71 -30.29 -16.92 -42.21
C LYS A 71 -30.71 -15.54 -41.70
N TRP A 72 -31.81 -15.52 -40.94
CA TRP A 72 -32.44 -14.31 -40.41
C TRP A 72 -31.79 -13.77 -39.13
N ARG A 73 -30.93 -14.56 -38.46
CA ARG A 73 -30.18 -14.14 -37.26
C ARG A 73 -28.68 -14.35 -37.47
N PRO A 74 -27.82 -13.36 -37.18
CA PRO A 74 -26.37 -13.53 -37.16
C PRO A 74 -25.94 -14.67 -36.25
N ASP A 75 -24.86 -15.37 -36.63
CA ASP A 75 -24.27 -16.41 -35.79
C ASP A 75 -23.20 -15.75 -34.91
N TYR A 76 -23.66 -15.22 -33.78
CA TYR A 76 -22.80 -14.51 -32.83
C TYR A 76 -21.84 -15.45 -32.10
N ASP A 77 -22.18 -16.73 -31.96
CA ASP A 77 -21.35 -17.69 -31.24
C ASP A 77 -20.07 -17.99 -32.04
N SER A 78 -20.24 -18.42 -33.31
CA SER A 78 -19.11 -18.65 -34.20
C SER A 78 -18.30 -17.37 -34.47
N ALA A 79 -18.96 -16.21 -34.57
CA ALA A 79 -18.28 -14.93 -34.75
C ALA A 79 -17.39 -14.58 -33.54
N ALA A 80 -17.89 -14.80 -32.31
CA ALA A 80 -17.13 -14.52 -31.09
C ALA A 80 -15.87 -15.40 -30.99
N ASP A 81 -15.98 -16.68 -31.36
CA ASP A 81 -14.86 -17.61 -31.37
C ASP A 81 -13.80 -17.26 -32.43
N GLU A 82 -14.21 -16.87 -33.63
CA GLU A 82 -13.30 -16.39 -34.66
C GLU A 82 -12.59 -15.09 -34.23
N TYR A 83 -13.30 -14.15 -33.58
CA TYR A 83 -12.65 -12.96 -33.00
C TYR A 83 -11.66 -13.30 -31.89
N ASN A 84 -11.91 -14.32 -31.05
CA ASN A 84 -10.94 -14.76 -30.03
C ASN A 84 -9.70 -15.42 -30.64
N LYS A 85 -9.86 -16.20 -31.71
CA LYS A 85 -8.73 -16.75 -32.48
C LYS A 85 -7.92 -15.61 -33.10
N ALA A 86 -8.58 -14.62 -33.70
CA ALA A 86 -7.93 -13.41 -34.20
C ALA A 86 -7.14 -12.68 -33.12
N ALA A 87 -7.75 -12.44 -31.95
CA ALA A 87 -7.09 -11.80 -30.82
C ALA A 87 -5.83 -12.56 -30.38
N THR A 88 -5.88 -13.89 -30.36
CA THR A 88 -4.71 -14.74 -30.03
C THR A 88 -3.59 -14.58 -31.05
N CYS A 89 -3.93 -14.55 -32.34
CA CYS A 89 -2.96 -14.30 -33.42
C CYS A 89 -2.29 -12.93 -33.28
N PHE A 90 -3.07 -11.86 -33.04
CA PHE A 90 -2.54 -10.51 -32.85
C PHE A 90 -1.70 -10.37 -31.58
N ARG A 91 -2.09 -11.05 -30.49
CA ARG A 91 -1.30 -11.11 -29.26
C ARG A 91 0.08 -11.73 -29.53
N ASN A 92 0.13 -12.85 -30.26
CA ASN A 92 1.38 -13.52 -30.62
C ASN A 92 2.25 -12.68 -31.57
N ALA A 93 1.63 -11.86 -32.42
CA ALA A 93 2.33 -10.91 -33.28
C ALA A 93 2.75 -9.61 -32.56
N LYS A 94 2.47 -9.48 -31.25
CA LYS A 94 2.65 -8.25 -30.46
C LYS A 94 1.88 -7.03 -30.99
N ASN A 95 0.84 -7.26 -31.78
CA ASN A 95 -0.07 -6.23 -32.24
C ASN A 95 -1.22 -6.05 -31.24
N PHE A 96 -0.91 -5.42 -30.12
CA PHE A 96 -1.82 -5.33 -28.99
C PHE A 96 -3.05 -4.45 -29.26
N ALA A 97 -2.94 -3.45 -30.13
CA ALA A 97 -4.07 -2.58 -30.50
C ALA A 97 -5.16 -3.39 -31.21
N GLN A 98 -4.80 -4.16 -32.24
CA GLN A 98 -5.75 -5.04 -32.94
C GLN A 98 -6.24 -6.19 -32.06
N CYS A 99 -5.40 -6.70 -31.16
CA CYS A 99 -5.81 -7.69 -30.17
C CYS A 99 -6.95 -7.17 -29.28
N LYS A 100 -6.80 -5.96 -28.71
CA LYS A 100 -7.83 -5.31 -27.88
C LYS A 100 -9.13 -5.11 -28.67
N GLU A 101 -9.05 -4.61 -29.91
CA GLU A 101 -10.24 -4.41 -30.75
C GLU A 101 -10.98 -5.73 -31.02
N CYS A 102 -10.26 -6.81 -31.35
CA CYS A 102 -10.85 -8.14 -31.58
C CYS A 102 -11.54 -8.68 -30.32
N LEU A 103 -10.91 -8.51 -29.15
CA LEU A 103 -11.51 -8.91 -27.88
C LEU A 103 -12.81 -8.14 -27.62
N LEU A 104 -12.84 -6.83 -27.85
CA LEU A 104 -14.05 -6.02 -27.67
C LEU A 104 -15.16 -6.43 -28.64
N LYS A 105 -14.84 -6.74 -29.90
CA LYS A 105 -15.81 -7.31 -30.86
C LYS A 105 -16.34 -8.66 -30.41
N SER A 106 -15.49 -9.51 -29.84
CA SER A 106 -15.90 -10.80 -29.25
C SER A 106 -16.85 -10.60 -28.08
N VAL A 107 -16.58 -9.63 -27.19
CA VAL A 107 -17.48 -9.25 -26.08
C VAL A 107 -18.87 -8.87 -26.59
N ASP A 108 -18.94 -8.04 -27.63
CA ASP A 108 -20.22 -7.64 -28.20
C ASP A 108 -21.00 -8.83 -28.79
N CYS A 109 -20.32 -9.75 -29.46
CA CYS A 109 -20.93 -10.98 -29.96
C CYS A 109 -21.45 -11.86 -28.80
N TYR A 110 -20.65 -12.10 -27.76
CA TYR A 110 -21.08 -12.87 -26.59
C TYR A 110 -22.27 -12.23 -25.87
N LYS A 111 -22.33 -10.91 -25.76
CA LYS A 111 -23.49 -10.19 -25.20
C LYS A 111 -24.76 -10.45 -26.01
N GLN A 112 -24.68 -10.41 -27.34
CA GLN A 112 -25.82 -10.71 -28.21
C GLN A 112 -26.28 -12.18 -28.10
N ASN A 113 -25.36 -13.09 -27.76
CA ASN A 113 -25.68 -14.49 -27.48
C ASN A 113 -26.05 -14.76 -26.00
N ARG A 114 -26.12 -13.73 -25.15
CA ARG A 114 -26.32 -13.83 -23.69
C ARG A 114 -25.28 -14.69 -22.96
N ALA A 115 -24.10 -14.88 -23.55
CA ALA A 115 -22.97 -15.61 -22.96
C ALA A 115 -22.15 -14.68 -22.04
N LEU A 116 -22.72 -14.27 -20.91
CA LEU A 116 -22.15 -13.24 -20.02
C LEU A 116 -20.77 -13.61 -19.46
N PHE A 117 -20.57 -14.86 -19.05
CA PHE A 117 -19.27 -15.32 -18.51
C PHE A 117 -18.15 -15.23 -19.54
N SER A 118 -18.40 -15.67 -20.78
CA SER A 118 -17.43 -15.58 -21.87
C SER A 118 -17.14 -14.13 -22.26
N ALA A 119 -18.15 -13.26 -22.25
CA ALA A 119 -17.99 -11.83 -22.44
C ALA A 119 -17.10 -11.20 -21.36
N ALA A 120 -17.35 -11.50 -20.09
CA ALA A 120 -16.55 -11.02 -18.97
C ALA A 120 -15.09 -11.49 -19.07
N LYS A 121 -14.87 -12.76 -19.43
CA LYS A 121 -13.53 -13.32 -19.63
C LYS A 121 -12.77 -12.66 -20.78
N ALA A 122 -13.45 -12.29 -21.86
CA ALA A 122 -12.83 -11.53 -22.95
C ALA A 122 -12.46 -10.10 -22.52
N LEU A 123 -13.26 -9.46 -21.66
CA LEU A 123 -12.91 -8.17 -21.03
C LEU A 123 -11.68 -8.29 -20.12
N ASP A 124 -11.57 -9.35 -19.33
CA ASP A 124 -10.36 -9.61 -18.51
C ASP A 124 -9.11 -9.73 -19.37
N GLN A 125 -9.20 -10.38 -20.53
CA GLN A 125 -8.08 -10.41 -21.48
C GLN A 125 -7.79 -9.00 -22.00
N ALA A 126 -8.81 -8.20 -22.33
CA ALA A 126 -8.62 -6.84 -22.82
C ALA A 126 -7.93 -5.95 -21.77
N VAL A 127 -8.23 -6.12 -20.48
CA VAL A 127 -7.53 -5.44 -19.36
C VAL A 127 -6.04 -5.75 -19.37
N LEU A 128 -5.66 -7.03 -19.56
CA LEU A 128 -4.26 -7.41 -19.66
C LEU A 128 -3.57 -6.82 -20.89
N ILE A 129 -4.28 -6.74 -22.03
CA ILE A 129 -3.75 -6.11 -23.24
C ILE A 129 -3.57 -4.60 -23.06
N CYS A 130 -4.44 -3.93 -22.31
CA CYS A 130 -4.27 -2.51 -21.95
C CYS A 130 -2.97 -2.27 -21.18
N LYS A 131 -2.61 -3.17 -20.26
CA LYS A 131 -1.31 -3.15 -19.57
C LYS A 131 -0.14 -3.26 -20.55
N GLU A 132 -0.20 -4.20 -21.50
CA GLU A 132 0.85 -4.40 -22.51
C GLU A 132 0.99 -3.21 -23.47
N LEU A 133 -0.11 -2.50 -23.74
CA LEU A 133 -0.12 -1.26 -24.53
C LEU A 133 0.44 -0.05 -23.76
N GLY A 134 0.47 -0.11 -22.43
CA GLY A 134 0.73 1.06 -21.58
C GLY A 134 -0.44 2.06 -21.54
N ASP A 135 -1.59 1.72 -22.12
CA ASP A 135 -2.81 2.53 -22.10
C ASP A 135 -3.70 2.07 -20.95
N LEU A 136 -3.54 2.73 -19.80
CA LEU A 136 -4.25 2.37 -18.56
C LEU A 136 -5.62 3.05 -18.41
N GLN A 137 -6.00 3.97 -19.30
CA GLN A 137 -7.24 4.76 -19.16
C GLN A 137 -8.49 3.88 -19.16
N ASP A 138 -8.50 2.83 -19.97
CA ASP A 138 -9.67 1.95 -20.12
C ASP A 138 -9.73 0.82 -19.08
N VAL A 139 -8.66 0.58 -18.31
CA VAL A 139 -8.56 -0.59 -17.42
C VAL A 139 -9.69 -0.64 -16.39
N ALA A 140 -9.96 0.48 -15.71
CA ALA A 140 -11.01 0.55 -14.70
C ALA A 140 -12.40 0.28 -15.30
N SER A 141 -12.72 0.94 -16.41
CA SER A 141 -14.02 0.77 -17.11
C SER A 141 -14.23 -0.65 -17.62
N LEU A 142 -13.19 -1.28 -18.20
CA LEU A 142 -13.27 -2.66 -18.67
C LEU A 142 -13.43 -3.64 -17.51
N ALA A 143 -12.74 -3.42 -16.39
CA ALA A 143 -12.83 -4.26 -15.20
C ALA A 143 -14.22 -4.17 -14.54
N GLU A 144 -14.79 -2.98 -14.38
CA GLU A 144 -16.15 -2.81 -13.84
C GLU A 144 -17.20 -3.50 -14.72
N ARG A 145 -17.08 -3.38 -16.04
CA ARG A 145 -17.95 -4.09 -16.98
C ARG A 145 -17.82 -5.60 -16.85
N ALA A 146 -16.59 -6.12 -16.70
CA ALA A 146 -16.35 -7.55 -16.49
C ALA A 146 -16.97 -8.02 -15.16
N ALA A 147 -16.74 -7.29 -14.07
CA ALA A 147 -17.28 -7.59 -12.76
C ALA A 147 -18.81 -7.61 -12.74
N ASN A 148 -19.47 -6.64 -13.40
CA ASN A 148 -20.93 -6.61 -13.52
C ASN A 148 -21.45 -7.84 -14.30
N MET A 149 -20.79 -8.22 -15.40
CA MET A 149 -21.16 -9.42 -16.16
C MET A 149 -20.98 -10.71 -15.35
N TYR A 150 -19.88 -10.83 -14.58
CA TYR A 150 -19.67 -11.98 -13.69
C TYR A 150 -20.71 -12.04 -12.58
N GLN A 151 -21.07 -10.91 -11.96
CA GLN A 151 -22.12 -10.84 -10.94
C GLN A 151 -23.49 -11.25 -11.52
N ASN A 152 -23.86 -10.73 -12.69
CA ASN A 152 -25.11 -11.09 -13.36
C ASN A 152 -25.16 -12.56 -13.79
N HIS A 153 -24.00 -13.18 -14.03
CA HIS A 153 -23.89 -14.61 -14.28
C HIS A 153 -23.99 -15.46 -12.99
N GLY A 154 -23.78 -14.86 -11.81
CA GLY A 154 -23.72 -15.54 -10.51
C GLY A 154 -22.31 -15.97 -10.08
N SER A 155 -21.27 -15.43 -10.72
CA SER A 155 -19.86 -15.74 -10.43
C SER A 155 -19.17 -14.58 -9.69
N SER A 156 -19.72 -14.17 -8.55
CA SER A 156 -19.25 -13.02 -7.75
C SER A 156 -17.78 -13.13 -7.31
N ASP A 157 -17.30 -14.32 -6.96
CA ASP A 157 -15.89 -14.54 -6.61
C ASP A 157 -14.95 -14.17 -7.77
N THR A 158 -15.36 -14.50 -9.00
CA THR A 158 -14.59 -14.15 -10.20
C THR A 158 -14.67 -12.66 -10.48
N ALA A 159 -15.80 -12.02 -10.17
CA ALA A 159 -15.93 -10.56 -10.26
C ALA A 159 -14.94 -9.84 -9.34
N ALA A 160 -14.89 -10.24 -8.05
CA ALA A 160 -13.94 -9.66 -7.09
C ALA A 160 -12.48 -9.88 -7.52
N ALA A 161 -12.13 -11.08 -8.00
CA ALA A 161 -10.80 -11.39 -8.49
C ALA A 161 -10.41 -10.61 -9.76
N SER A 162 -11.38 -10.34 -10.64
CA SER A 162 -11.18 -9.48 -11.83
C SER A 162 -10.88 -8.03 -11.43
N LEU A 163 -11.65 -7.48 -10.49
CA LEU A 163 -11.43 -6.14 -9.93
C LEU A 163 -10.06 -6.04 -9.24
N ASP A 164 -9.70 -7.01 -8.41
CA ASP A 164 -8.39 -7.07 -7.72
C ASP A 164 -7.22 -7.03 -8.71
N LYS A 165 -7.32 -7.81 -9.80
CA LYS A 165 -6.29 -7.84 -10.84
C LYS A 165 -6.15 -6.50 -11.55
N ALA A 166 -7.27 -5.86 -11.89
CA ALA A 166 -7.26 -4.55 -12.54
C ALA A 166 -6.73 -3.45 -11.60
N ALA A 167 -7.11 -3.48 -10.32
CA ALA A 167 -6.62 -2.56 -9.31
C ALA A 167 -5.09 -2.63 -9.18
N LYS A 168 -4.51 -3.84 -9.07
CA LYS A 168 -3.04 -4.06 -9.03
C LYS A 168 -2.29 -3.49 -10.24
N ILE A 169 -2.92 -3.44 -11.41
CA ILE A 169 -2.32 -2.84 -12.62
C ILE A 169 -2.28 -1.30 -12.47
N LEU A 170 -3.29 -0.73 -11.82
CA LEU A 170 -3.45 0.71 -11.66
C LEU A 170 -2.74 1.29 -10.43
N GLU A 171 -2.47 0.51 -9.38
CA GLU A 171 -1.90 0.97 -8.09
C GLU A 171 -0.65 1.87 -8.21
N ALA A 172 0.19 1.62 -9.21
CA ALA A 172 1.43 2.36 -9.41
C ALA A 172 1.23 3.74 -10.06
N GLN A 173 0.33 3.85 -11.05
CA GLN A 173 0.17 5.05 -11.88
C GLN A 173 -1.13 5.83 -11.57
N HIS A 174 -2.19 5.11 -11.19
CA HIS A 174 -3.54 5.64 -10.93
C HIS A 174 -4.10 5.07 -9.61
N PRO A 175 -3.50 5.38 -8.46
CA PRO A 175 -3.90 4.85 -7.15
C PRO A 175 -5.37 5.17 -6.79
N GLU A 176 -5.90 6.31 -7.20
CA GLU A 176 -7.31 6.69 -6.96
C GLU A 176 -8.30 5.76 -7.68
N GLN A 177 -7.96 5.30 -8.90
CA GLN A 177 -8.81 4.36 -9.63
C GLN A 177 -8.69 2.95 -9.04
N ALA A 178 -7.48 2.53 -8.66
CA ALA A 178 -7.25 1.26 -7.97
C ALA A 178 -8.06 1.18 -6.66
N LEU A 179 -8.14 2.29 -5.93
CA LEU A 179 -8.90 2.41 -4.70
C LEU A 179 -10.39 2.12 -4.90
N LYS A 180 -11.01 2.70 -5.93
CA LYS A 180 -12.42 2.43 -6.28
C LYS A 180 -12.67 0.97 -6.63
N LEU A 181 -11.74 0.36 -7.38
CA LEU A 181 -11.85 -1.06 -7.76
C LEU A 181 -11.73 -1.99 -6.54
N PHE A 182 -10.82 -1.69 -5.60
CA PHE A 182 -10.73 -2.47 -4.36
C PHE A 182 -11.93 -2.29 -3.43
N GLN A 183 -12.48 -1.08 -3.35
CA GLN A 183 -13.73 -0.84 -2.61
C GLN A 183 -14.86 -1.68 -3.20
N HIS A 184 -15.06 -1.65 -4.52
CA HIS A 184 -16.06 -2.48 -5.19
C HIS A 184 -15.78 -3.98 -4.98
N ALA A 185 -14.53 -4.42 -5.04
CA ALA A 185 -14.18 -5.82 -4.74
C ALA A 185 -14.54 -6.22 -3.30
N SER A 186 -14.31 -5.33 -2.33
CA SER A 186 -14.69 -5.56 -0.93
C SER A 186 -16.21 -5.64 -0.76
N GLU A 187 -16.98 -4.79 -1.44
CA GLU A 187 -18.45 -4.83 -1.42
C GLU A 187 -18.99 -6.14 -2.00
N VAL A 188 -18.43 -6.59 -3.14
CA VAL A 188 -18.79 -7.88 -3.74
C VAL A 188 -18.50 -9.03 -2.77
N ALA A 189 -17.33 -9.03 -2.13
CA ALA A 189 -16.96 -10.06 -1.15
C ALA A 189 -17.87 -10.05 0.09
N MET A 190 -18.26 -8.87 0.58
CA MET A 190 -19.19 -8.73 1.70
C MET A 190 -20.59 -9.26 1.36
N ILE A 191 -21.09 -9.00 0.16
CA ILE A 191 -22.41 -9.50 -0.28
C ILE A 191 -22.43 -11.03 -0.33
N GLN A 192 -21.29 -11.67 -0.62
CA GLN A 192 -21.14 -13.14 -0.63
C GLN A 192 -20.83 -13.72 0.76
N ASP A 193 -20.91 -12.93 1.83
CA ASP A 193 -20.59 -13.33 3.21
C ASP A 193 -19.14 -13.87 3.37
N SER A 194 -18.24 -13.43 2.48
CA SER A 194 -16.83 -13.82 2.47
C SER A 194 -16.01 -12.78 3.26
N SER A 195 -16.23 -12.72 4.57
CA SER A 195 -15.63 -11.72 5.47
C SER A 195 -14.11 -11.67 5.41
N ARG A 196 -13.45 -12.82 5.23
CA ARG A 196 -11.98 -12.93 5.09
C ARG A 196 -11.48 -12.24 3.82
N GLN A 197 -12.12 -12.47 2.68
CA GLN A 197 -11.74 -11.82 1.43
C GLN A 197 -12.05 -10.31 1.46
N ALA A 198 -13.19 -9.94 2.08
CA ALA A 198 -13.52 -8.54 2.28
C ALA A 198 -12.45 -7.81 3.11
N ALA A 199 -11.97 -8.43 4.19
CA ALA A 199 -10.89 -7.88 5.01
C ALA A 199 -9.60 -7.68 4.19
N GLU A 200 -9.21 -8.65 3.36
CA GLU A 200 -8.02 -8.51 2.50
C GLU A 200 -8.13 -7.34 1.51
N TYR A 201 -9.31 -7.10 0.92
CA TYR A 201 -9.53 -5.96 0.03
C TYR A 201 -9.54 -4.63 0.80
N ILE A 202 -10.16 -4.58 1.96
CA ILE A 202 -10.16 -3.39 2.82
C ILE A 202 -8.74 -3.05 3.28
N SER A 203 -7.92 -4.06 3.58
CA SER A 203 -6.49 -3.89 3.90
C SER A 203 -5.72 -3.15 2.79
N LYS A 204 -5.99 -3.50 1.53
CA LYS A 204 -5.42 -2.79 0.36
C LYS A 204 -5.94 -1.36 0.27
N VAL A 205 -7.24 -1.13 0.53
CA VAL A 205 -7.84 0.20 0.56
C VAL A 205 -7.19 1.08 1.65
N ALA A 206 -6.99 0.54 2.86
CA ALA A 206 -6.34 1.24 3.96
C ALA A 206 -4.91 1.68 3.59
N ARG A 207 -4.09 0.75 3.08
CA ARG A 207 -2.71 1.05 2.63
C ARG A 207 -2.69 2.12 1.52
N LEU A 208 -3.62 2.05 0.57
CA LEU A 208 -3.72 3.07 -0.49
C LEU A 208 -4.12 4.44 0.05
N HIS A 209 -5.06 4.52 1.00
CA HIS A 209 -5.39 5.81 1.63
C HIS A 209 -4.20 6.40 2.40
N VAL A 210 -3.40 5.57 3.08
CA VAL A 210 -2.14 6.03 3.72
C VAL A 210 -1.16 6.55 2.68
N LYS A 211 -0.97 5.83 1.57
CA LYS A 211 -0.11 6.27 0.45
C LYS A 211 -0.58 7.60 -0.16
N LEU A 212 -1.88 7.84 -0.20
CA LEU A 212 -2.50 9.09 -0.67
C LEU A 212 -2.57 10.19 0.40
N GLN A 213 -2.04 9.95 1.61
CA GLN A 213 -2.10 10.86 2.75
C GLN A 213 -3.54 11.24 3.18
N GLN A 214 -4.51 10.38 2.88
CA GLN A 214 -5.92 10.53 3.24
C GLN A 214 -6.18 9.81 4.57
N TYR A 215 -5.60 10.33 5.64
CA TYR A 215 -5.54 9.61 6.92
C TYR A 215 -6.89 9.40 7.61
N ASP A 216 -7.86 10.31 7.41
CA ASP A 216 -9.23 10.13 7.92
C ASP A 216 -9.87 8.86 7.33
N LEU A 217 -9.83 8.74 6.00
CA LEU A 217 -10.38 7.60 5.27
C LEU A 217 -9.59 6.32 5.55
N ALA A 218 -8.26 6.43 5.75
CA ALA A 218 -7.42 5.30 6.16
C ALA A 218 -7.85 4.77 7.54
N ALA A 219 -8.05 5.65 8.53
CA ALA A 219 -8.49 5.25 9.86
C ALA A 219 -9.85 4.54 9.83
N ASP A 220 -10.80 5.04 9.04
CA ASP A 220 -12.11 4.40 8.87
C ASP A 220 -12.03 3.06 8.14
N ALA A 221 -11.12 2.92 7.17
CA ALA A 221 -10.85 1.64 6.52
C ALA A 221 -10.25 0.63 7.51
N ILE A 222 -9.25 1.02 8.31
CA ILE A 222 -8.62 0.16 9.32
C ILE A 222 -9.63 -0.28 10.39
N ARG A 223 -10.51 0.63 10.86
CA ARG A 223 -11.58 0.27 11.81
C ARG A 223 -12.57 -0.76 11.23
N ARG A 224 -12.92 -0.63 9.95
CA ARG A 224 -13.74 -1.64 9.25
C ARG A 224 -13.01 -2.98 9.17
N GLU A 225 -11.72 -2.97 8.85
CA GLU A 225 -10.87 -4.16 8.80
C GLU A 225 -10.78 -4.87 10.16
N LEU A 226 -10.57 -4.11 11.24
CA LEU A 226 -10.55 -4.60 12.62
C LEU A 226 -11.86 -5.33 12.98
N GLY A 227 -13.01 -4.74 12.63
CA GLY A 227 -14.32 -5.36 12.85
C GLY A 227 -14.46 -6.71 12.12
N LEU A 228 -13.93 -6.84 10.90
CA LEU A 228 -13.96 -8.09 10.14
C LEU A 228 -12.98 -9.13 10.69
N HIS A 229 -11.79 -8.74 11.15
CA HIS A 229 -10.85 -9.67 11.78
C HIS A 229 -11.31 -10.15 13.15
N GLN A 230 -12.04 -9.31 13.89
CA GLN A 230 -12.67 -9.71 15.14
C GLN A 230 -13.72 -10.80 14.93
N GLN A 231 -14.58 -10.66 13.91
CA GLN A 231 -15.56 -11.69 13.53
C GLN A 231 -14.90 -13.01 13.10
N ASN A 232 -13.71 -12.92 12.50
CA ASN A 232 -12.93 -14.07 12.05
C ASN A 232 -12.02 -14.67 13.13
N GLU A 233 -12.05 -14.14 14.36
CA GLU A 233 -11.18 -14.53 15.49
C GLU A 233 -9.67 -14.45 15.17
N SER A 234 -9.29 -13.50 14.31
CA SER A 234 -7.91 -13.33 13.85
C SER A 234 -7.12 -12.34 14.71
N PHE A 235 -6.84 -12.73 15.96
CA PHE A 235 -6.24 -11.84 16.96
C PHE A 235 -4.87 -11.25 16.57
N GLN A 236 -4.04 -12.04 15.89
CA GLN A 236 -2.72 -11.62 15.43
C GLN A 236 -2.79 -10.51 14.36
N ALA A 237 -3.77 -10.58 13.46
CA ALA A 237 -4.00 -9.52 12.48
C ALA A 237 -4.56 -8.26 13.17
N THR A 238 -5.46 -8.44 14.14
CA THR A 238 -6.02 -7.34 14.94
C THR A 238 -4.93 -6.55 15.69
N GLY A 239 -3.96 -7.22 16.32
CA GLY A 239 -2.84 -6.56 17.02
C GLY A 239 -2.00 -5.69 16.07
N ARG A 240 -1.62 -6.21 14.90
CA ARG A 240 -0.87 -5.43 13.89
C ARG A 240 -1.67 -4.25 13.35
N LEU A 241 -2.98 -4.42 13.15
CA LEU A 241 -3.87 -3.35 12.71
C LEU A 241 -4.08 -2.29 13.79
N ALA A 242 -4.05 -2.66 15.08
CA ALA A 242 -4.08 -1.72 16.18
C ALA A 242 -2.87 -0.77 16.14
N VAL A 243 -1.67 -1.33 15.93
CA VAL A 243 -0.46 -0.54 15.70
C VAL A 243 -0.63 0.40 14.50
N ALA A 244 -1.12 -0.12 13.37
CA ALA A 244 -1.35 0.68 12.16
C ALA A 244 -2.32 1.84 12.41
N LEU A 245 -3.41 1.58 13.16
CA LEU A 245 -4.39 2.60 13.53
C LEU A 245 -3.74 3.70 14.37
N VAL A 246 -2.97 3.36 15.40
CA VAL A 246 -2.24 4.34 16.23
C VAL A 246 -1.31 5.20 15.37
N LEU A 247 -0.52 4.59 14.47
CA LEU A 247 0.36 5.33 13.58
C LEU A 247 -0.40 6.29 12.67
N VAL A 248 -1.55 5.88 12.12
CA VAL A 248 -2.40 6.75 11.29
C VAL A 248 -3.00 7.89 12.10
N GLN A 249 -3.42 7.66 13.35
CA GLN A 249 -3.94 8.73 14.21
C GLN A 249 -2.86 9.75 14.60
N LEU A 250 -1.64 9.28 14.90
CA LEU A 250 -0.50 10.17 15.16
C LEU A 250 -0.13 10.98 13.92
N ALA A 251 -0.16 10.37 12.73
CA ALA A 251 0.06 11.10 11.47
C ALA A 251 -1.03 12.14 11.16
N ARG A 252 -2.26 11.97 11.69
CA ARG A 252 -3.32 12.99 11.64
C ARG A 252 -3.06 14.16 12.59
N GLY A 253 -2.13 14.02 13.53
CA GLY A 253 -1.91 14.97 14.63
C GLY A 253 -2.94 14.83 15.76
N ASP A 254 -3.65 13.71 15.84
CA ASP A 254 -4.69 13.45 16.85
C ASP A 254 -4.21 12.40 17.87
N VAL A 255 -3.45 12.87 18.86
CA VAL A 255 -2.86 12.02 19.92
C VAL A 255 -3.96 11.40 20.79
N VAL A 256 -5.05 12.12 21.04
CA VAL A 256 -6.19 11.62 21.84
C VAL A 256 -6.88 10.45 21.13
N ALA A 257 -7.08 10.55 19.81
CA ALA A 257 -7.60 9.44 19.03
C ALA A 257 -6.63 8.26 18.97
N ALA A 258 -5.32 8.52 18.96
CA ALA A 258 -4.28 7.49 18.99
C ALA A 258 -4.30 6.71 20.31
N GLU A 259 -4.34 7.41 21.44
CA GLU A 259 -4.51 6.80 22.77
C GLU A 259 -5.80 5.98 22.87
N LYS A 260 -6.92 6.52 22.36
CA LYS A 260 -8.20 5.81 22.35
C LYS A 260 -8.11 4.52 21.56
N ALA A 261 -7.50 4.56 20.37
CA ALA A 261 -7.28 3.37 19.55
C ALA A 261 -6.41 2.33 20.28
N PHE A 262 -5.36 2.78 20.97
CA PHE A 262 -4.52 1.91 21.79
C PHE A 262 -5.27 1.28 22.96
N LYS A 263 -6.10 2.04 23.68
CA LYS A 263 -6.90 1.52 24.80
C LYS A 263 -7.96 0.50 24.33
N GLU A 264 -8.55 0.73 23.17
CA GLU A 264 -9.58 -0.17 22.61
C GLU A 264 -8.99 -1.49 22.08
N TRP A 265 -7.85 -1.42 21.37
CA TRP A 265 -7.32 -2.56 20.60
C TRP A 265 -5.98 -3.10 21.12
N GLY A 266 -5.32 -2.42 22.06
CA GLY A 266 -4.00 -2.77 22.58
C GLY A 266 -3.94 -4.13 23.28
N ASN A 267 -5.08 -4.65 23.75
CA ASN A 267 -5.17 -5.99 24.33
C ASN A 267 -4.86 -7.12 23.33
N TYR A 268 -4.92 -6.84 22.02
CA TYR A 268 -4.58 -7.80 20.97
C TYR A 268 -3.10 -7.72 20.55
N CYS A 269 -2.36 -6.71 21.01
CA CYS A 269 -0.96 -6.54 20.70
C CYS A 269 -0.07 -7.44 21.57
N GLU A 270 1.10 -7.80 21.05
CA GLU A 270 2.09 -8.51 21.86
C GLU A 270 2.78 -7.58 22.86
N ALA A 271 3.27 -8.10 23.99
CA ALA A 271 3.91 -7.29 25.02
C ALA A 271 5.02 -6.34 24.52
N PRO A 272 5.91 -6.72 23.57
CA PRO A 272 6.91 -5.81 23.02
C PRO A 272 6.31 -4.68 22.16
N GLU A 273 5.19 -4.95 21.48
CA GLU A 273 4.46 -3.96 20.67
C GLU A 273 3.78 -2.95 21.60
N VAL A 274 3.10 -3.44 22.65
CA VAL A 274 2.47 -2.61 23.70
C VAL A 274 3.50 -1.67 24.32
N GLN A 275 4.65 -2.19 24.78
CA GLN A 275 5.70 -1.37 25.40
C GLN A 275 6.20 -0.26 24.46
N THR A 276 6.29 -0.54 23.16
CA THR A 276 6.75 0.49 22.22
C THR A 276 5.66 1.51 21.90
N LEU A 277 4.40 1.09 21.82
CA LEU A 277 3.28 2.01 21.65
C LEU A 277 3.11 2.92 22.87
N GLU A 278 3.28 2.41 24.09
CA GLU A 278 3.29 3.22 25.32
C GLU A 278 4.43 4.25 25.30
N MET A 279 5.65 3.81 24.96
CA MET A 279 6.80 4.72 24.82
C MET A 279 6.57 5.76 23.72
N LEU A 280 5.90 5.39 22.62
CA LEU A 280 5.57 6.31 21.54
C LEU A 280 4.56 7.36 22.00
N LEU A 281 3.42 6.93 22.58
CA LEU A 281 2.37 7.83 23.05
C LEU A 281 2.88 8.77 24.14
N GLN A 282 3.62 8.24 25.13
CA GLN A 282 4.24 9.05 26.17
C GLN A 282 5.21 10.10 25.59
N ALA A 283 5.97 9.75 24.55
CA ALA A 283 6.86 10.71 23.90
C ALA A 283 6.10 11.83 23.16
N TYR A 284 4.90 11.56 22.63
CA TYR A 284 4.04 12.60 22.08
C TYR A 284 3.41 13.47 23.17
N ASP A 285 3.02 12.88 24.30
CA ASP A 285 2.47 13.62 25.44
C ASP A 285 3.50 14.52 26.14
N GLU A 286 4.75 14.06 26.26
CA GLU A 286 5.88 14.80 26.86
C GLU A 286 6.59 15.73 25.87
N GLU A 287 6.14 15.77 24.62
CA GLU A 287 6.75 16.50 23.51
C GLU A 287 8.26 16.18 23.30
N ASP A 288 8.66 14.91 23.48
CA ASP A 288 10.05 14.46 23.32
C ASP A 288 10.31 13.85 21.91
N PRO A 289 10.95 14.59 21.00
CA PRO A 289 11.21 14.12 19.63
C PRO A 289 12.20 12.95 19.57
N GLU A 290 13.15 12.83 20.51
CA GLU A 290 14.16 11.78 20.48
C GLU A 290 13.57 10.44 20.89
N SER A 291 12.74 10.42 21.93
CA SER A 291 12.01 9.23 22.36
C SER A 291 11.00 8.78 21.31
N ALA A 292 10.25 9.71 20.71
CA ALA A 292 9.32 9.41 19.62
C ALA A 292 10.05 8.78 18.41
N LYS A 293 11.17 9.37 18.00
CA LYS A 293 12.00 8.84 16.90
C LYS A 293 12.57 7.46 17.23
N ARG A 294 12.98 7.21 18.47
CA ARG A 294 13.46 5.89 18.91
C ARG A 294 12.37 4.84 18.82
N ALA A 295 11.15 5.16 19.27
CA ALA A 295 9.99 4.28 19.20
C ALA A 295 9.63 3.95 17.74
N LEU A 296 9.51 4.96 16.88
CA LEU A 296 9.22 4.79 15.44
C LEU A 296 10.28 3.98 14.69
N ASN A 297 11.52 3.99 15.19
CA ASN A 297 12.63 3.22 14.60
C ASN A 297 12.72 1.77 15.05
N ASN A 298 11.81 1.30 15.91
CA ASN A 298 11.81 -0.07 16.40
C ASN A 298 11.65 -1.07 15.22
N PRO A 299 12.41 -2.20 15.22
CA PRO A 299 12.26 -3.25 14.23
C PRO A 299 10.82 -3.65 13.92
N PHE A 300 9.89 -3.78 14.88
CA PHE A 300 8.54 -4.24 14.53
C PHE A 300 7.81 -3.25 13.60
N ILE A 301 7.92 -1.95 13.84
CA ILE A 301 7.31 -0.90 12.99
C ILE A 301 7.92 -0.92 11.59
N LYS A 302 9.24 -1.13 11.50
CA LYS A 302 9.95 -1.22 10.23
C LYS A 302 9.58 -2.44 9.38
N HIS A 303 9.14 -3.52 10.01
CA HIS A 303 8.71 -4.75 9.33
C HIS A 303 7.19 -4.81 9.09
N MET A 304 6.45 -3.74 9.38
CA MET A 304 5.05 -3.61 8.94
C MET A 304 4.95 -3.48 7.42
N ASP A 305 3.72 -3.42 6.89
CA ASP A 305 3.52 -3.10 5.48
C ASP A 305 4.26 -1.82 5.11
N VAL A 306 4.76 -1.79 3.87
CA VAL A 306 5.66 -0.75 3.37
C VAL A 306 5.07 0.64 3.57
N GLU A 307 3.77 0.81 3.33
CA GLU A 307 3.07 2.10 3.49
C GLU A 307 3.07 2.58 4.95
N TYR A 308 2.89 1.69 5.94
CA TYR A 308 2.92 2.04 7.35
C TYR A 308 4.36 2.29 7.85
N ALA A 309 5.33 1.54 7.34
CA ALA A 309 6.75 1.76 7.64
C ALA A 309 7.24 3.11 7.08
N ILE A 310 6.80 3.49 5.88
CA ILE A 310 7.05 4.81 5.29
C ILE A 310 6.36 5.90 6.12
N LEU A 311 5.10 5.68 6.53
CA LEU A 311 4.36 6.60 7.38
C LEU A 311 5.10 6.86 8.70
N ALA A 312 5.59 5.82 9.37
CA ALA A 312 6.34 5.94 10.61
C ALA A 312 7.68 6.67 10.44
N ARG A 313 8.34 6.52 9.28
CA ARG A 313 9.58 7.23 8.96
C ARG A 313 9.35 8.73 8.72
N ASP A 314 8.26 9.07 8.03
CA ASP A 314 7.95 10.43 7.59
C ASP A 314 6.99 11.16 8.55
N MET A 315 6.71 10.57 9.72
CA MET A 315 5.80 11.09 10.73
C MET A 315 6.29 12.42 11.32
N PRO A 316 5.43 13.43 11.50
CA PRO A 316 5.79 14.67 12.18
C PRO A 316 6.12 14.37 13.65
N LEU A 317 7.34 14.71 14.08
CA LEU A 317 7.76 14.57 15.47
C LEU A 317 7.17 15.69 16.33
N PRO A 318 6.91 15.45 17.63
CA PRO A 318 6.42 16.49 18.52
C PRO A 318 7.44 17.64 18.64
N GLU A 319 6.94 18.87 18.77
CA GLU A 319 7.77 20.07 18.89
C GLU A 319 8.33 20.19 20.31
N GLY A 320 9.44 19.51 20.59
CA GLY A 320 10.13 19.68 21.87
C GLY A 320 10.69 21.08 22.04
N ILE A 321 10.54 21.64 23.25
CA ILE A 321 11.26 22.85 23.67
C ILE A 321 12.76 22.61 23.46
N SER A 322 13.39 23.36 22.54
CA SER A 322 14.81 23.22 22.28
C SER A 322 15.61 23.54 23.55
N VAL A 323 16.08 22.52 24.27
CA VAL A 323 17.08 22.72 25.30
C VAL A 323 18.39 23.05 24.56
N PRO A 324 18.95 24.26 24.71
CA PRO A 324 20.21 24.60 24.07
C PRO A 324 21.27 23.58 24.52
N PRO A 325 22.17 23.13 23.62
CA PRO A 325 23.12 22.08 23.94
C PRO A 325 23.90 22.47 25.20
N LYS A 326 23.79 21.64 26.25
CA LYS A 326 24.61 21.80 27.45
C LYS A 326 26.07 21.79 26.99
N ALA A 327 26.72 22.94 27.13
CA ALA A 327 28.12 23.11 26.82
C ALA A 327 28.91 21.99 27.51
N THR A 328 29.58 21.16 26.72
CA THR A 328 30.54 20.18 27.21
C THR A 328 31.60 20.93 28.01
N VAL A 329 31.57 20.82 29.34
CA VAL A 329 32.67 21.26 30.19
C VAL A 329 33.87 20.41 29.77
N ARG A 330 34.85 21.05 29.12
CA ARG A 330 36.13 20.42 28.82
C ARG A 330 36.82 20.14 30.17
N GLU A 331 36.91 18.87 30.55
CA GLU A 331 37.93 18.42 31.50
C GLU A 331 39.30 18.85 30.92
N ASN A 332 40.14 19.45 31.77
CA ASN A 332 41.45 20.05 31.48
C ASN A 332 41.50 21.57 31.26
N ALA A 333 40.76 22.35 32.06
CA ALA A 333 41.20 23.71 32.40
C ALA A 333 42.30 23.61 33.49
N ALA A 334 43.45 24.25 33.23
CA ALA A 334 44.69 24.18 34.01
C ALA A 334 44.51 24.47 35.52
N PRO A 335 45.40 23.93 36.39
CA PRO A 335 45.29 24.10 37.84
C PRO A 335 45.43 25.56 38.27
N SER A 336 44.48 25.99 39.09
CA SER A 336 44.41 27.30 39.74
C SER A 336 45.69 27.64 40.49
N TYR A 337 46.21 28.83 40.19
CA TYR A 337 47.31 29.49 40.89
C TYR A 337 47.00 29.64 42.40
N VAL A 338 47.94 29.22 43.25
CA VAL A 338 47.88 29.39 44.71
C VAL A 338 48.76 30.57 45.12
N SER A 339 48.19 31.57 45.77
CA SER A 339 48.93 32.67 46.43
C SER A 339 49.38 32.28 47.84
N PRO A 340 50.62 32.60 48.26
CA PRO A 340 51.07 32.38 49.64
C PRO A 340 50.90 33.64 50.51
N ASN A 341 50.70 33.41 51.82
CA ASN A 341 50.50 34.36 52.94
C ASN A 341 49.02 34.77 53.17
N SER A 342 48.39 34.56 54.33
CA SER A 342 48.86 34.52 55.73
C SER A 342 47.92 33.58 56.53
N GLN A 343 48.36 32.68 57.42
CA GLN A 343 48.65 32.94 58.85
C GLN A 343 47.52 33.77 59.52
N THR A 344 46.76 33.37 60.55
CA THR A 344 47.05 32.52 61.73
C THR A 344 45.74 32.33 62.54
N THR A 345 45.68 31.24 63.32
CA THR A 345 45.02 31.07 64.65
C THR A 345 43.50 30.90 64.85
N ALA A 346 43.25 29.89 65.72
CA ALA A 346 42.25 29.77 66.79
C ALA A 346 40.81 29.37 66.38
N THR A 347 40.40 28.11 66.54
CA THR A 347 39.91 27.41 67.75
C THR A 347 38.59 27.91 68.35
N VAL A 348 37.73 26.92 68.63
CA VAL A 348 36.68 26.82 69.66
C VAL A 348 35.21 26.89 69.19
N GLN A 349 34.59 25.70 69.29
CA GLN A 349 33.25 25.34 69.81
C GLN A 349 32.23 26.46 70.04
N ASP A 350 30.99 26.29 69.56
CA ASP A 350 29.87 25.90 70.45
C ASP A 350 28.56 25.64 69.66
N ARG A 351 27.84 24.58 70.08
CA ARG A 351 26.38 24.41 69.99
C ARG A 351 25.82 25.03 71.28
N PRO A 352 24.54 25.49 71.40
CA PRO A 352 23.39 24.59 71.29
C PRO A 352 22.05 25.24 70.86
N GLU A 353 21.03 24.39 70.91
CA GLU A 353 19.59 24.51 70.64
C GLU A 353 18.82 25.53 71.52
N GLU A 354 17.69 26.05 71.01
CA GLU A 354 16.40 26.30 71.73
C GLU A 354 15.32 26.66 70.68
N LYS A 355 14.26 25.88 70.47
CA LYS A 355 12.95 25.79 71.18
C LYS A 355 12.08 27.05 71.13
N GLY A 356 10.84 26.87 70.64
CA GLY A 356 9.73 27.81 70.69
C GLY A 356 8.39 27.16 70.28
N GLU A 357 7.71 26.57 71.27
CA GLU A 357 6.28 26.19 71.38
C GLU A 357 5.33 27.37 71.04
N SER A 358 4.00 27.29 70.82
CA SER A 358 2.95 26.28 70.66
C SER A 358 1.61 27.02 70.41
N GLN A 359 0.57 26.23 70.06
CA GLN A 359 -0.89 26.45 70.25
C GLN A 359 -1.68 27.15 69.11
N LYS A 360 -2.97 26.85 68.82
CA LYS A 360 -3.96 25.75 69.00
C LYS A 360 -5.31 26.41 68.64
N SER A 361 -6.15 25.80 67.79
CA SER A 361 -7.64 25.72 67.92
C SER A 361 -8.39 25.54 66.59
N GLU A 362 -8.96 24.35 66.39
CA GLU A 362 -10.37 24.13 66.00
C GLU A 362 -11.21 24.02 67.31
N PRO A 363 -12.55 23.82 67.37
CA PRO A 363 -13.52 23.37 66.34
C PRO A 363 -14.95 23.99 66.40
N LYS A 364 -15.86 23.55 65.50
CA LYS A 364 -17.32 23.22 65.68
C LYS A 364 -18.01 23.06 64.30
N GLU A 365 -18.55 21.90 63.91
CA GLU A 365 -19.84 21.23 64.26
C GLU A 365 -21.13 21.95 63.81
N GLY A 366 -21.98 21.22 63.06
CA GLY A 366 -23.45 21.34 63.16
C GLY A 366 -24.33 21.09 61.89
N SER A 367 -25.06 19.95 61.91
CA SER A 367 -26.38 19.59 61.30
C SER A 367 -26.52 19.56 59.77
N ASP A 368 -26.80 18.41 59.14
CA ASP A 368 -28.06 17.60 59.09
C ASP A 368 -29.13 18.20 58.16
N ASP A 369 -29.51 17.47 57.10
CA ASP A 369 -30.93 17.20 56.77
C ASP A 369 -31.06 16.12 55.66
N GLU A 370 -31.90 15.14 55.98
CA GLU A 370 -32.52 14.09 55.16
C GLU A 370 -33.36 14.65 54.00
N PHE A 371 -33.41 13.94 52.86
CA PHE A 371 -34.71 13.62 52.23
C PHE A 371 -34.65 12.42 51.28
N GLU A 372 -35.67 11.57 51.40
CA GLU A 372 -35.94 10.31 50.72
C GLU A 372 -36.33 10.44 49.24
N GLY A 373 -36.11 9.34 48.49
CA GLY A 373 -37.23 8.67 47.80
C GLY A 373 -37.34 8.82 46.27
N GLY A 374 -37.58 7.69 45.59
CA GLY A 374 -38.43 7.67 44.40
C GLY A 374 -37.97 6.79 43.24
N LEU A 375 -38.54 5.59 43.16
CA LEU A 375 -38.56 4.69 41.99
C LEU A 375 -39.16 5.36 40.74
N CYS A 376 -38.60 5.05 39.56
CA CYS A 376 -39.29 4.64 38.34
C CYS A 376 -38.29 3.93 37.41
#